data_AF-A0A9W7W682-F1
#
_entry.id   AF-A0A9W7W682-F1
#
_cell.length_a   1.000
_cell.length_b   1.000
_cell.length_c   1.000
_cell.angle_alpha   90.00
_cell.angle_beta   90.00
_cell.angle_gamma   90.00
#
_symmetry.space_group_name_H-M   'P 1'
#
loop_
_entity.id
_entity.type
_entity.pdbx_description
1 polymer ?
#
loop_
_entity_poly.entity_id
_entity_poly.type
_entity_poly.pdbx_seq_one_letter_code
_entity_poly.pdbx_strand_id
1 'polypeptide(L)'
;MRKLREAILATHRRDAFAQRAYVFIIHATILTRHWESYTPALTYLLHDIHPHTPLSRAELDEFVGARILDLACRRYDLNACFELRAKWRFRDRRVEGVVKAVVHDDWVRFWRLRGSVDGYQRAIMEFAVDRMRVHALKCLGRGYLSADKAFVERCGGATWAELVKGGVGWELGEDGRSVVIRRPKPK
;
A
#
# COMPACT_ATOMS: atom_id res chain seq x y z
N MET A 1 -12.50 19.98 4.85
CA MET A 1 -12.87 18.96 3.84
C MET A 1 -14.21 18.28 4.12
N ARG A 2 -14.49 17.83 5.35
CA ARG A 2 -15.78 17.19 5.70
C ARG A 2 -17.03 18.02 5.33
N LYS A 3 -17.09 19.28 5.78
CA LYS A 3 -18.22 20.19 5.50
C LYS A 3 -18.52 20.35 4.00
N LEU A 4 -17.47 20.52 3.18
CA LEU A 4 -17.61 20.65 1.73
C LEU A 4 -18.16 19.37 1.10
N ARG A 5 -17.63 18.21 1.49
CA ARG A 5 -18.08 16.90 1.00
C ARG A 5 -19.55 16.66 1.34
N GLU A 6 -19.95 16.94 2.58
CA GLU A 6 -21.33 16.79 3.06
C GLU A 6 -22.28 17.75 2.34
N ALA A 7 -21.89 19.00 2.12
CA ALA A 7 -22.71 19.97 1.37
C ALA A 7 -22.91 19.55 -0.11
N ILE A 8 -21.87 19.08 -0.78
CA ILE A 8 -21.97 18.57 -2.17
C ILE A 8 -22.88 17.33 -2.22
N LEU A 9 -22.74 16.42 -1.25
CA LEU A 9 -23.56 15.22 -1.16
C LEU A 9 -25.04 15.55 -0.89
N ALA A 10 -25.31 16.45 0.07
CA ALA A 10 -26.66 16.87 0.43
C ALA A 10 -27.39 17.57 -0.72
N THR A 11 -26.64 18.30 -1.56
CA THR A 11 -27.18 18.97 -2.75
C THR A 11 -27.19 18.09 -4.00
N HIS A 12 -26.74 16.83 -3.90
CA HIS A 12 -26.59 15.89 -5.02
C HIS A 12 -25.87 16.49 -6.24
N ARG A 13 -24.93 17.43 -6.00
CA ARG A 13 -24.19 18.08 -7.08
C ARG A 13 -23.23 17.09 -7.73
N ARG A 14 -23.28 17.04 -9.06
CA ARG A 14 -22.46 16.18 -9.91
C ARG A 14 -21.77 16.95 -11.04
N ASP A 15 -21.63 18.26 -10.88
CA ASP A 15 -21.04 19.17 -11.86
C ASP A 15 -19.50 19.19 -11.81
N ALA A 16 -18.87 19.94 -12.71
CA ALA A 16 -17.42 20.09 -12.78
C ALA A 16 -16.80 20.58 -11.46
N PHE A 17 -17.50 21.44 -10.73
CA PHE A 17 -17.07 21.87 -9.40
C PHE A 17 -17.02 20.69 -8.41
N ALA A 18 -18.11 19.90 -8.33
CA ALA A 18 -18.16 18.72 -7.46
C ALA A 18 -17.06 17.72 -7.82
N GLN A 19 -16.83 17.47 -9.11
CA GLN A 19 -15.75 16.61 -9.58
C GLN A 19 -14.37 17.09 -9.07
N ARG A 20 -14.03 18.36 -9.32
CA ARG A 20 -12.73 18.93 -8.92
C ARG A 20 -12.54 18.96 -7.41
N ALA A 21 -13.61 19.25 -6.66
CA ALA A 21 -13.59 19.20 -5.21
C ALA A 21 -13.29 17.79 -4.69
N TYR A 22 -13.92 16.76 -5.26
CA TYR A 22 -13.68 15.36 -4.86
C TYR A 22 -12.28 14.89 -5.22
N VAL A 23 -11.77 15.23 -6.41
CA VAL A 23 -10.37 14.97 -6.82
C VAL A 23 -9.40 15.52 -5.77
N PHE A 24 -9.55 16.79 -5.40
CA PHE A 24 -8.71 17.42 -4.39
C PHE A 24 -8.85 16.78 -2.99
N ILE A 25 -10.08 16.46 -2.57
CA ILE A 25 -10.33 15.74 -1.31
C ILE A 25 -9.59 14.40 -1.29
N ILE A 26 -9.68 13.62 -2.37
CA ILE A 26 -9.07 12.30 -2.48
C ILE A 26 -7.55 12.40 -2.39
N HIS A 27 -6.92 13.29 -3.16
CA HIS A 27 -5.47 13.50 -3.10
C HIS A 27 -4.98 13.86 -1.70
N ALA A 28 -5.63 14.85 -1.08
CA ALA A 28 -5.25 15.27 0.27
C ALA A 28 -5.40 14.14 1.30
N THR A 29 -6.48 13.35 1.21
CA THR A 29 -6.76 12.27 2.16
C THR A 29 -5.93 11.01 1.91
N ILE A 30 -5.48 10.76 0.67
CA ILE A 30 -4.49 9.72 0.36
C ILE A 30 -3.14 10.08 0.98
N LEU A 31 -2.68 11.32 0.81
CA LEU A 31 -1.39 11.76 1.35
C LEU A 31 -1.36 11.72 2.88
N THR A 32 -2.49 12.00 3.55
CA THR A 32 -2.62 11.83 5.00
C THR A 32 -2.90 10.39 5.44
N ARG A 33 -2.98 9.43 4.49
CA ARG A 33 -3.29 8.01 4.73
C ARG A 33 -4.60 7.81 5.51
N HIS A 34 -5.58 8.69 5.33
CA HIS A 34 -6.88 8.62 6.01
C HIS A 34 -7.89 7.85 5.16
N TRP A 35 -7.85 6.52 5.25
CA TRP A 35 -8.61 5.63 4.36
C TRP A 35 -10.13 5.74 4.50
N GLU A 36 -10.63 6.07 5.68
CA GLU A 36 -12.04 6.28 5.98
C GLU A 36 -12.58 7.51 5.22
N SER A 37 -11.69 8.43 4.81
CA SER A 37 -12.07 9.63 4.08
C SER A 37 -11.92 9.46 2.58
N TYR A 38 -10.80 8.90 2.09
CA TYR A 38 -10.57 8.75 0.65
C TYR A 38 -11.41 7.61 0.05
N THR A 39 -11.67 6.52 0.78
CA THR A 39 -12.37 5.35 0.23
C THR A 39 -13.81 5.66 -0.22
N PRO A 40 -14.67 6.29 0.62
CA PRO A 40 -16.01 6.67 0.19
C PRO A 40 -15.95 7.77 -0.88
N ALA A 41 -14.98 8.69 -0.82
CA ALA A 41 -14.83 9.74 -1.82
C ALA A 41 -14.44 9.18 -3.19
N LEU A 42 -13.52 8.22 -3.26
CA LEU A 42 -13.15 7.48 -4.48
C LEU A 42 -14.35 6.75 -5.06
N THR A 43 -15.08 6.02 -4.22
CA THR A 43 -16.27 5.27 -4.66
C THR A 43 -17.31 6.21 -5.26
N TYR A 44 -17.65 7.30 -4.57
CA TYR A 44 -18.61 8.29 -5.06
C TYR A 44 -18.14 8.99 -6.35
N LEU A 45 -16.84 9.35 -6.42
CA LEU A 45 -16.28 9.96 -7.63
C LEU A 45 -16.41 9.01 -8.84
N LEU A 46 -16.09 7.74 -8.68
CA LEU A 46 -16.09 6.74 -9.77
C LEU A 46 -17.50 6.28 -10.17
N HIS A 47 -18.43 6.15 -9.22
CA HIS A 47 -19.75 5.57 -9.48
C HIS A 47 -20.86 6.61 -9.64
N ASP A 48 -20.77 7.76 -8.98
CA ASP A 48 -21.85 8.76 -8.97
C ASP A 48 -21.50 10.03 -9.73
N ILE A 49 -20.25 10.52 -9.66
CA ILE A 49 -19.87 11.76 -10.37
C ILE A 49 -19.41 11.45 -11.79
N HIS A 50 -18.49 10.49 -11.98
CA HIS A 50 -17.89 10.19 -13.28
C HIS A 50 -18.89 9.89 -14.40
N PRO A 51 -20.01 9.17 -14.18
CA PRO A 51 -20.99 8.94 -15.24
C PRO A 51 -21.69 10.21 -15.73
N HIS A 52 -21.78 11.25 -14.90
CA HIS A 52 -22.46 12.51 -15.24
C HIS A 52 -21.49 13.62 -15.65
N THR A 53 -20.34 13.71 -14.97
CA THR A 53 -19.23 14.60 -15.32
C THR A 53 -17.97 13.76 -15.46
N PRO A 54 -17.68 13.29 -16.69
CA PRO A 54 -16.57 12.38 -16.96
C PRO A 54 -15.21 12.97 -16.58
N LEU A 55 -14.38 12.10 -16.02
CA LEU A 55 -12.96 12.37 -15.77
C LEU A 55 -12.21 12.17 -17.09
N SER A 56 -11.09 12.86 -17.25
CA SER A 56 -10.17 12.51 -18.34
C SER A 56 -9.66 11.07 -18.15
N ARG A 57 -9.20 10.45 -19.24
CA ARG A 57 -8.72 9.07 -19.17
C ARG A 57 -7.57 8.91 -18.16
N ALA A 58 -6.64 9.87 -18.12
CA ALA A 58 -5.52 9.86 -17.18
C ALA A 58 -5.98 9.94 -15.72
N GLU A 59 -6.92 10.85 -15.41
CA GLU A 59 -7.50 10.97 -14.06
C GLU A 59 -8.27 9.72 -13.67
N LEU A 60 -9.05 9.15 -14.59
CA LEU A 60 -9.77 7.91 -14.33
C LEU A 60 -8.81 6.76 -14.00
N ASP A 61 -7.76 6.58 -14.80
CA ASP A 61 -6.75 5.55 -14.58
C ASP A 61 -6.04 5.78 -13.23
N GLU A 62 -5.75 7.02 -12.84
CA GLU A 62 -5.18 7.35 -11.53
C GLU A 62 -6.07 6.88 -10.37
N PHE A 63 -7.35 7.25 -10.36
CA PHE A 63 -8.25 6.91 -9.25
C PHE A 63 -8.63 5.43 -9.22
N VAL A 64 -8.77 4.80 -10.38
CA VAL A 64 -8.95 3.34 -10.48
C VAL A 64 -7.70 2.62 -9.97
N GLY A 65 -6.50 3.07 -10.35
CA GLY A 65 -5.23 2.55 -9.86
C GLY A 65 -5.10 2.69 -8.34
N ALA A 66 -5.44 3.84 -7.77
CA ALA A 66 -5.48 4.07 -6.33
C ALA A 66 -6.47 3.12 -5.64
N ARG A 67 -7.65 2.89 -6.22
CA ARG A 67 -8.64 1.97 -5.67
C ARG A 67 -8.16 0.51 -5.72
N ILE A 68 -7.53 0.09 -6.81
CA ILE A 68 -6.92 -1.24 -6.96
C ILE A 68 -5.83 -1.44 -5.90
N LEU A 69 -4.95 -0.45 -5.70
CA LEU A 69 -3.93 -0.50 -4.65
C LEU A 69 -4.54 -0.55 -3.24
N ASP A 70 -5.62 0.18 -2.95
CA ASP A 70 -6.30 0.11 -1.64
C ASP A 70 -6.84 -1.31 -1.36
N LEU A 71 -7.45 -1.94 -2.37
CA LEU A 71 -7.97 -3.30 -2.27
C LEU A 71 -6.83 -4.30 -2.00
N ALA A 72 -5.72 -4.22 -2.74
CA ALA A 72 -4.59 -5.14 -2.58
C ALA A 72 -3.78 -4.87 -1.29
N CYS A 73 -3.42 -3.62 -1.04
CA CYS A 73 -2.50 -3.28 0.05
C CYS A 73 -3.19 -3.30 1.41
N ARG A 74 -4.30 -2.57 1.54
CA ARG A 74 -4.97 -2.36 2.84
C ARG A 74 -5.98 -3.46 3.16
N ARG A 75 -6.90 -3.77 2.23
CA ARG A 75 -7.94 -4.79 2.47
C ARG A 75 -7.46 -6.22 2.26
N TYR A 76 -6.37 -6.39 1.50
CA TYR A 76 -5.90 -7.70 1.03
C TYR A 76 -6.99 -8.50 0.28
N ASP A 77 -7.90 -7.79 -0.38
CA ASP A 77 -8.94 -8.38 -1.21
C ASP A 77 -8.46 -8.46 -2.65
N LEU A 78 -7.69 -9.51 -2.91
CA LEU A 78 -7.07 -9.75 -4.22
C LEU A 78 -8.13 -10.05 -5.30
N ASN A 79 -9.24 -10.69 -4.92
CA ASN A 79 -10.33 -11.01 -5.86
C ASN A 79 -11.01 -9.73 -6.35
N ALA A 80 -11.44 -8.85 -5.44
CA ALA A 80 -12.04 -7.57 -5.81
C ALA A 80 -11.05 -6.68 -6.60
N CYS A 81 -9.76 -6.75 -6.27
CA CYS A 81 -8.71 -6.07 -7.02
C CYS A 81 -8.67 -6.54 -8.49
N PHE A 82 -8.65 -7.85 -8.75
CA PHE A 82 -8.62 -8.38 -10.11
C PHE A 82 -9.92 -8.15 -10.88
N GLU A 83 -11.07 -8.26 -10.20
CA GLU A 83 -12.39 -7.96 -10.78
C GLU A 83 -12.46 -6.49 -11.22
N LEU A 84 -12.07 -5.55 -10.34
CA LEU A 84 -12.09 -4.13 -10.65
C LEU A 84 -11.16 -3.80 -11.82
N ARG A 85 -9.97 -4.40 -11.85
CA ARG A 85 -9.01 -4.23 -12.95
C ARG A 85 -9.61 -4.69 -14.28
N ALA A 86 -10.28 -5.85 -14.29
CA ALA A 86 -10.92 -6.38 -15.49
C ALA A 86 -12.07 -5.49 -15.96
N LYS A 87 -12.93 -5.04 -15.01
CA LYS A 87 -14.07 -4.15 -15.26
C LYS A 87 -13.66 -2.85 -15.94
N TRP A 88 -12.62 -2.19 -15.43
CA TRP A 88 -12.15 -0.89 -15.96
C TRP A 88 -11.09 -1.02 -17.07
N ARG A 89 -10.73 -2.25 -17.47
CA ARG A 89 -9.65 -2.53 -18.44
C ARG A 89 -8.36 -1.75 -18.12
N PHE A 90 -8.07 -1.62 -16.82
CA PHE A 90 -6.99 -0.79 -16.30
C PHE A 90 -5.61 -1.38 -16.68
N ARG A 91 -4.70 -0.51 -17.14
CA ARG A 91 -3.35 -0.88 -17.60
C ARG A 91 -2.31 0.10 -17.05
N ASP A 92 -1.70 -0.25 -15.93
CA ASP A 92 -0.48 0.39 -15.43
C ASP A 92 0.48 -0.69 -14.95
N ARG A 93 1.68 -0.73 -15.55
CA ARG A 93 2.73 -1.70 -15.23
C ARG A 93 3.21 -1.56 -13.78
N ARG A 94 3.22 -0.35 -13.22
CA ARG A 94 3.69 -0.10 -11.86
C ARG A 94 2.70 -0.67 -10.85
N VAL A 95 1.43 -0.30 -10.96
CA VAL A 95 0.35 -0.83 -10.11
C VAL A 95 0.26 -2.35 -10.24
N GLU A 96 0.33 -2.89 -11.46
CA GLU A 96 0.34 -4.33 -11.67
C GLU A 96 1.54 -5.02 -11.01
N GLY A 97 2.73 -4.41 -11.12
CA GLY A 97 3.93 -4.88 -10.45
C GLY A 97 3.75 -4.95 -8.93
N VAL A 98 3.11 -3.93 -8.34
CA VAL A 98 2.84 -3.88 -6.89
C VAL A 98 1.84 -4.95 -6.50
N VAL A 99 0.73 -5.08 -7.22
CA VAL A 99 -0.27 -6.13 -6.96
C VAL A 99 0.36 -7.51 -7.06
N LYS A 100 1.16 -7.79 -8.08
CA LYS A 100 1.90 -9.06 -8.22
C LYS A 100 2.85 -9.30 -7.04
N ALA A 101 3.56 -8.27 -6.59
CA ALA A 101 4.45 -8.39 -5.44
C ALA A 101 3.67 -8.72 -4.15
N VAL A 102 2.50 -8.11 -3.95
CA VAL A 102 1.61 -8.42 -2.81
C VAL A 102 1.04 -9.83 -2.90
N VAL A 103 0.66 -10.31 -4.09
CA VAL A 103 0.14 -11.66 -4.32
C VAL A 103 1.18 -12.74 -4.01
N HIS A 104 2.43 -12.50 -4.37
CA HIS A 104 3.53 -13.45 -4.17
C HIS A 104 4.27 -13.28 -2.84
N ASP A 105 3.81 -12.35 -1.98
CA ASP A 105 4.54 -11.92 -0.77
C ASP A 105 6.02 -11.55 -1.05
N ASP A 106 6.30 -11.05 -2.26
CA ASP A 106 7.64 -10.67 -2.71
C ASP A 106 8.00 -9.28 -2.17
N TRP A 107 8.53 -9.29 -0.95
CA TRP A 107 8.97 -8.08 -0.26
C TRP A 107 10.02 -7.28 -1.02
N VAL A 108 10.98 -7.96 -1.67
CA VAL A 108 12.09 -7.28 -2.36
C VAL A 108 11.54 -6.50 -3.56
N ARG A 109 10.68 -7.13 -4.35
CA ARG A 109 10.02 -6.47 -5.48
C ARG A 109 9.09 -5.35 -5.01
N PHE A 110 8.32 -5.58 -3.94
CA PHE A 110 7.44 -4.56 -3.37
C PHE A 110 8.22 -3.32 -2.91
N TRP A 111 9.31 -3.51 -2.18
CA TRP A 111 10.16 -2.44 -1.68
C TRP A 111 10.81 -1.64 -2.81
N ARG A 112 11.33 -2.32 -3.85
CA ARG A 112 11.90 -1.64 -5.03
C ARG A 112 10.84 -0.80 -5.75
N LEU A 113 9.65 -1.37 -5.97
CA LEU A 113 8.54 -0.66 -6.63
C LEU A 113 8.06 0.54 -5.82
N ARG A 114 8.09 0.49 -4.49
CA ARG A 114 7.73 1.63 -3.62
C ARG A 114 8.56 2.88 -3.93
N GLY A 115 9.81 2.73 -4.36
CA GLY A 115 10.65 3.85 -4.80
C GLY A 115 10.34 4.37 -6.20
N SER A 116 9.71 3.54 -7.06
CA SER A 116 9.44 3.86 -8.47
C SER A 116 8.03 4.38 -8.75
N VAL A 117 7.11 4.24 -7.80
CA VAL A 117 5.73 4.75 -7.89
C VAL A 117 5.63 6.22 -7.48
N ASP A 118 4.55 6.88 -7.86
CA ASP A 118 4.24 8.25 -7.43
C ASP A 118 3.93 8.35 -5.93
N GLY A 119 3.82 9.57 -5.42
CA GLY A 119 3.59 9.83 -4.00
C GLY A 119 2.24 9.33 -3.47
N TYR A 120 1.19 9.35 -4.29
CA TYR A 120 -0.15 8.91 -3.90
C TYR A 120 -0.22 7.39 -3.81
N GLN A 121 0.29 6.69 -4.83
CA GLN A 121 0.43 5.24 -4.85
C GLN A 121 1.31 4.76 -3.68
N ARG A 122 2.44 5.45 -3.43
CA ARG A 122 3.32 5.15 -2.29
C ARG A 122 2.60 5.27 -0.95
N ALA A 123 1.77 6.30 -0.77
CA ALA A 123 1.01 6.49 0.46
C ALA A 123 0.03 5.34 0.71
N ILE A 124 -0.60 4.80 -0.33
CA ILE A 124 -1.50 3.64 -0.24
C ILE A 124 -0.71 2.35 0.01
N MET A 125 0.45 2.19 -0.63
CA MET A 125 1.32 1.02 -0.41
C MET A 125 1.75 0.89 1.05
N GLU A 126 1.83 2.00 1.79
CA GLU A 126 2.23 2.02 3.19
C GLU A 126 1.38 1.10 4.07
N PHE A 127 0.10 0.91 3.75
CA PHE A 127 -0.78 0.01 4.51
C PHE A 127 -0.37 -1.47 4.45
N ALA A 128 0.38 -1.88 3.43
CA ALA A 128 0.85 -3.26 3.28
C ALA A 128 2.26 -3.50 3.83
N VAL A 129 3.01 -2.43 4.12
CA VAL A 129 4.44 -2.50 4.50
C VAL A 129 4.65 -3.42 5.68
N ASP A 130 3.90 -3.23 6.77
CA ASP A 130 4.09 -4.02 7.98
C ASP A 130 3.77 -5.50 7.77
N ARG A 131 2.67 -5.81 7.08
CA ARG A 131 2.29 -7.20 6.75
C ARG A 131 3.40 -7.90 5.96
N MET A 132 3.87 -7.26 4.90
CA MET A 132 4.88 -7.86 4.03
C MET A 132 6.25 -7.95 4.70
N ARG A 133 6.64 -6.93 5.48
CA ARG A 133 7.85 -6.96 6.31
C ARG A 133 7.84 -8.12 7.30
N VAL A 134 6.73 -8.31 8.01
CA VAL A 134 6.57 -9.43 8.96
C VAL A 134 6.70 -10.77 8.26
N HIS A 135 6.10 -10.94 7.08
CA HIS A 135 6.26 -12.15 6.29
C HIS A 135 7.74 -12.38 5.90
N ALA A 136 8.42 -11.37 5.38
CA ALA A 136 9.83 -11.45 5.00
C ALA A 136 10.74 -11.84 6.18
N LEU A 137 10.52 -11.25 7.35
CA LEU A 137 11.27 -11.57 8.58
C LEU A 137 10.96 -13.00 9.08
N LYS A 138 9.72 -13.47 8.96
CA LYS A 138 9.37 -14.87 9.27
C LYS A 138 10.09 -15.84 8.34
N CYS A 139 10.16 -15.55 7.05
CA CYS A 139 10.92 -16.36 6.08
C CYS A 139 12.41 -16.38 6.42
N LEU A 140 12.99 -15.22 6.74
CA LEU A 140 14.38 -15.13 7.20
C LEU A 140 14.63 -15.97 8.45
N GLY A 141 13.72 -15.91 9.42
CA GLY A 141 13.83 -16.68 10.66
C GLY A 141 13.63 -18.19 10.53
N ARG A 142 13.12 -18.64 9.38
CA ARG A 142 13.03 -20.07 9.02
C ARG A 142 14.23 -20.53 8.19
N GLY A 143 14.80 -19.65 7.38
CA GLY A 143 15.90 -19.98 6.46
C GLY A 143 17.29 -19.91 7.09
N TYR A 144 17.49 -19.12 8.15
CA TYR A 144 18.83 -18.82 8.69
C TYR A 144 18.92 -19.09 10.20
N LEU A 145 20.08 -19.59 10.64
CA LEU A 145 20.44 -19.66 12.07
C LEU A 145 21.03 -18.34 12.57
N SER A 146 21.86 -17.71 11.75
CA SER A 146 22.42 -16.38 11.95
C SER A 146 22.54 -15.66 10.60
N ALA A 147 22.56 -14.33 10.64
CA ALA A 147 22.75 -13.49 9.45
C ALA A 147 23.40 -12.16 9.82
N ASP A 148 24.05 -11.50 8.87
CA ASP A 148 24.61 -10.17 9.11
C ASP A 148 23.53 -9.15 9.44
N LYS A 149 23.77 -8.29 10.43
CA LYS A 149 22.85 -7.22 10.84
C LYS A 149 22.44 -6.35 9.66
N ALA A 150 23.40 -5.95 8.83
CA ALA A 150 23.12 -5.13 7.64
C ALA A 150 22.22 -5.86 6.62
N PHE A 151 22.34 -7.18 6.51
CA PHE A 151 21.45 -7.97 5.66
C PHE A 151 20.04 -8.02 6.24
N VAL A 152 19.91 -8.25 7.56
CA VAL A 152 18.61 -8.26 8.26
C VAL A 152 17.91 -6.89 8.14
N GLU A 153 18.62 -5.79 8.35
CA GLU A 153 18.07 -4.43 8.22
C GLU A 153 17.61 -4.13 6.79
N ARG A 154 18.37 -4.55 5.78
CA ARG A 154 17.95 -4.43 4.37
C ARG A 154 16.71 -5.28 4.07
N CYS A 155 16.67 -6.52 4.55
CA CYS A 155 15.51 -7.41 4.41
C CYS A 155 14.28 -6.90 5.17
N GLY A 156 14.46 -6.22 6.30
CA GLY A 156 13.37 -5.61 7.06
C GLY A 156 12.97 -4.22 6.57
N GLY A 157 13.82 -3.55 5.78
CA GLY A 157 13.62 -2.16 5.35
C GLY A 157 13.48 -1.20 6.54
N ALA A 158 14.15 -1.48 7.65
CA ALA A 158 14.15 -0.70 8.87
C ALA A 158 15.45 -0.96 9.65
N THR A 159 15.80 -0.05 10.55
CA THR A 159 16.96 -0.22 11.43
C THR A 159 16.71 -1.34 12.44
N TRP A 160 17.78 -1.93 12.97
CA TRP A 160 17.67 -3.00 13.96
C TRP A 160 16.84 -2.60 15.19
N ALA A 161 17.01 -1.36 15.67
CA ALA A 161 16.24 -0.84 16.80
C ALA A 161 14.73 -0.79 16.51
N GLU A 162 14.35 -0.40 15.29
CA GLU A 162 12.95 -0.40 14.85
C GLU A 162 12.40 -1.81 14.68
N LEU A 163 13.21 -2.75 14.18
CA LEU A 163 12.84 -4.15 14.03
C LEU A 163 12.58 -4.80 15.39
N VAL A 164 13.44 -4.57 16.38
CA VAL A 164 13.25 -5.06 17.75
C VAL A 164 12.01 -4.44 18.38
N LYS A 165 11.80 -3.12 18.22
CA LYS A 165 10.56 -2.45 18.67
C LYS A 165 9.31 -3.01 17.99
N GLY A 166 9.43 -3.46 16.74
CA GLY A 166 8.39 -4.13 15.97
C GLY A 166 8.14 -5.60 16.36
N GLY A 167 8.83 -6.13 17.38
CA GLY A 167 8.62 -7.47 17.91
C GLY A 167 9.58 -8.54 17.39
N VAL A 168 10.70 -8.16 16.76
CA VAL A 168 11.77 -9.12 16.43
C VAL A 168 12.52 -9.50 17.71
N GLY A 169 12.35 -10.74 18.16
CA GLY A 169 12.99 -11.29 19.37
C GLY A 169 14.32 -12.00 19.12
N TRP A 170 15.09 -11.58 18.11
CA TRP A 170 16.41 -12.15 17.83
C TRP A 170 17.51 -11.38 18.57
N GLU A 171 18.65 -12.02 18.79
CA GLU A 171 19.75 -11.45 19.57
C GLU A 171 20.87 -10.97 18.64
N LEU A 172 21.68 -10.00 19.09
CA LEU A 172 22.94 -9.69 18.43
C LEU A 172 24.01 -10.69 18.90
N GLY A 173 24.85 -11.15 17.97
CA GLY A 173 26.05 -11.91 18.31
C GLY A 173 27.05 -11.07 19.09
N GLU A 174 28.05 -11.72 19.68
CA GLU A 174 29.07 -11.09 20.53
C GLU A 174 29.80 -9.93 19.82
N ASP A 175 29.98 -10.04 18.50
CA ASP A 175 30.63 -9.02 17.68
C ASP A 175 29.73 -7.82 17.32
N GLY A 176 28.43 -7.88 17.64
CA GLY A 176 27.44 -6.85 17.31
C GLY A 176 27.14 -6.68 15.80
N ARG A 177 27.83 -7.42 14.93
CA ARG A 177 27.70 -7.38 13.46
C ARG A 177 26.78 -8.45 12.90
N SER A 178 26.57 -9.53 13.65
CA SER A 178 25.68 -10.63 13.28
C SER A 178 24.45 -10.65 14.19
N VAL A 179 23.35 -11.16 13.65
CA VAL A 179 22.10 -11.42 14.36
C VAL A 179 21.95 -12.93 14.49
N VAL A 180 21.79 -13.40 15.72
CA VAL A 180 21.49 -14.79 16.06
C VAL A 180 19.97 -14.95 16.05
N ILE A 181 19.47 -15.67 15.05
CA ILE A 181 18.04 -15.88 14.82
C ILE A 181 17.56 -17.13 15.57
N ARG A 182 18.31 -18.22 15.45
CA ARG A 182 18.03 -19.48 16.15
C ARG A 182 19.33 -20.14 16.55
N ARG A 183 19.41 -20.55 17.83
CA ARG A 183 20.49 -21.41 18.30
C ARG A 183 20.19 -22.86 17.91
N PRO A 184 21.18 -23.60 17.39
CA PRO A 184 21.00 -25.03 17.13
C PRO A 184 20.65 -25.75 18.44
N LYS A 185 19.68 -26.68 18.39
CA LYS A 185 19.37 -27.51 19.55
C LYS A 185 20.56 -28.41 19.86
N PRO A 186 20.97 -28.56 21.13
CA PRO A 186 21.96 -29.56 21.50
C PRO A 186 21.43 -30.95 21.11
N LYS A 187 22.32 -31.80 20.59
CA LYS A 187 22.03 -33.20 20.27
C LYS A 187 21.91 -34.03 21.53
#